data_AF-A0A7K0YTC2-F1
#
_entry.id   AF-A0A7K0YTC2-F1
#
_cell.length_a   1.000
_cell.length_b   1.000
_cell.length_c   1.000
_cell.angle_alpha   90.00
_cell.angle_beta   90.00
_cell.angle_gamma   90.00
#
_symmetry.space_group_name_H-M   'P 1'
#
loop_
_entity.id
_entity.type
_entity.pdbx_description
1 polymer ?
#
loop_
_entity_poly.entity_id
_entity_poly.type
_entity_poly.pdbx_seq_one_letter_code
_entity_poly.pdbx_strand_id
1 'polypeptide(L)'
;VDDRDVAEKLWGDRVSYAYPMKSFLDAGVKLILGSDAPVAPLDPWHTIEMATARTADGRPAWHPEEALTRSQAIKASSRTTIDVGQPADLIFVGPDGVIPFIEL
;
A
#
# COMPACT_ATOMS: atom_id res chain seq x y z
N VAL A 1 3.31 2.69 8.49
CA VAL A 1 1.86 2.94 8.52
C VAL A 1 1.65 4.17 9.36
N ASP A 2 1.20 5.23 8.71
CA ASP A 2 1.29 6.59 9.26
C ASP A 2 0.37 6.76 10.48
N ASP A 3 -0.83 6.18 10.42
CA ASP A 3 -1.81 6.29 11.49
C ASP A 3 -1.63 5.27 12.62
N ARG A 4 -0.52 4.50 12.64
CA ARG A 4 -0.28 3.45 13.66
C ARG A 4 -0.49 3.99 15.07
N ASP A 5 0.22 5.05 15.42
CA ASP A 5 0.23 5.56 16.80
C ASP A 5 -1.12 6.17 17.21
N VAL A 6 -1.83 6.77 16.25
CA VAL A 6 -3.17 7.33 16.46
C VAL A 6 -4.19 6.19 16.65
N ALA A 7 -4.14 5.15 15.82
CA ALA A 7 -5.01 3.99 15.93
C ALA A 7 -4.80 3.24 17.24
N GLU A 8 -3.55 2.96 17.62
CA GLU A 8 -3.19 2.32 18.89
C GLU A 8 -3.73 3.10 20.09
N LYS A 9 -3.65 4.43 20.05
CA LYS A 9 -4.13 5.29 21.12
C LYS A 9 -5.66 5.36 21.21
N LEU A 10 -6.35 5.39 20.07
CA LEU A 10 -7.77 5.77 20.02
C LEU A 10 -8.72 4.59 19.80
N TRP A 11 -8.24 3.48 19.23
CA TRP A 11 -9.13 2.40 18.79
C TRP A 11 -9.20 1.23 19.77
N GLY A 12 -8.26 1.13 20.73
CA GLY A 12 -8.21 0.07 21.74
C GLY A 12 -8.17 -1.30 21.08
N ASP A 13 -8.96 -2.26 21.58
CA ASP A 13 -9.00 -3.63 21.02
C ASP A 13 -9.42 -3.68 19.55
N ARG A 14 -10.06 -2.63 19.01
CA ARG A 14 -10.42 -2.57 17.57
C ARG A 14 -9.21 -2.39 16.66
N VAL A 15 -8.04 -2.07 17.21
CA VAL A 15 -6.79 -1.97 16.46
C VAL A 15 -6.47 -3.28 15.72
N SER A 16 -6.89 -4.43 16.24
CA SER A 16 -6.73 -5.74 15.59
C SER A 16 -7.46 -5.87 14.25
N TYR A 17 -8.40 -4.97 13.95
CA TYR A 17 -9.13 -4.92 12.69
C TYR A 17 -8.66 -3.78 11.77
N ALA A 18 -7.57 -3.10 12.13
CA ALA A 18 -7.08 -1.95 11.36
C ALA A 18 -6.43 -2.40 10.04
N TYR A 19 -6.97 -1.87 8.94
CA TYR A 19 -6.43 -2.04 7.59
C TYR A 19 -6.20 -3.52 7.18
N PRO A 20 -7.25 -4.38 7.15
CA PRO A 20 -7.13 -5.82 6.94
C PRO A 20 -7.04 -6.18 5.44
N MET A 21 -6.00 -5.66 4.78
CA MET A 21 -5.82 -5.73 3.32
C MET A 21 -5.66 -7.16 2.81
N LYS A 22 -4.84 -7.98 3.49
CA LYS A 22 -4.56 -9.36 3.07
C LYS A 22 -5.78 -10.25 3.33
N SER A 23 -6.42 -10.06 4.47
CA SER A 23 -7.68 -10.73 4.81
C SER A 23 -8.78 -10.44 3.79
N PHE A 24 -8.92 -9.19 3.33
CA PHE A 24 -9.86 -8.86 2.26
C PHE A 24 -9.53 -9.55 0.94
N LEU A 25 -8.26 -9.55 0.53
CA LEU A 25 -7.84 -10.26 -0.69
C LEU A 25 -8.09 -11.77 -0.59
N ASP A 26 -7.79 -12.38 0.56
CA ASP A 26 -7.99 -13.82 0.79
C ASP A 26 -9.47 -14.20 0.80
N ALA A 27 -10.34 -13.28 1.21
CA ALA A 27 -11.79 -13.42 1.10
C ALA A 27 -12.33 -13.17 -0.33
N GLY A 28 -11.45 -12.87 -1.31
CA GLY A 28 -11.85 -12.59 -2.70
C GLY A 28 -12.40 -11.18 -2.92
N VAL A 29 -12.25 -10.27 -1.96
CA VAL A 29 -12.65 -8.87 -2.11
C VAL A 29 -11.68 -8.15 -3.03
N LYS A 30 -12.21 -7.37 -3.98
CA LYS A 30 -11.38 -6.50 -4.83
C LYS A 30 -10.80 -5.37 -3.97
N LEU A 31 -9.48 -5.38 -3.81
CA LEU A 31 -8.73 -4.32 -3.14
C LEU A 31 -8.24 -3.28 -4.16
N ILE A 32 -8.43 -2.00 -3.83
CA ILE A 32 -7.86 -0.85 -4.54
C ILE A 32 -7.17 0.02 -3.50
N LEU A 33 -5.91 0.38 -3.73
CA LEU A 33 -5.14 1.28 -2.87
C LEU A 33 -5.26 2.72 -3.38
N GLY A 34 -5.17 3.67 -2.45
CA GLY A 34 -5.12 5.10 -2.72
C GLY A 34 -4.35 5.82 -1.63
N SER A 35 -3.81 7.00 -1.96
CA SER A 35 -2.96 7.79 -1.05
C SER A 35 -3.74 8.63 -0.05
N ASP A 36 -5.02 8.90 -0.30
CA ASP A 36 -5.78 9.93 0.43
C ASP A 36 -5.10 11.32 0.38
N ALA A 37 -4.37 11.62 -0.70
CA ALA A 37 -3.72 12.92 -0.85
C ALA A 37 -4.76 14.08 -0.84
N PRO A 38 -4.45 15.21 -0.16
CA PRO A 38 -3.15 15.57 0.41
C PRO A 38 -2.95 15.15 1.87
N VAL A 39 -3.82 14.31 2.45
CA VAL A 39 -3.66 13.84 3.84
C VAL A 39 -2.40 12.99 3.99
N ALA A 40 -2.15 12.09 3.03
CA ALA A 40 -0.87 11.36 2.91
C ALA A 40 -0.15 11.70 1.58
N PRO A 41 1.16 11.35 1.45
CA PRO A 41 1.93 11.61 0.24
C PRO A 41 1.29 11.00 -1.02
N LEU A 42 1.28 11.76 -2.13
CA LEU A 42 0.75 11.29 -3.41
C LEU A 42 1.60 10.19 -4.05
N ASP A 43 2.85 10.03 -3.63
CA ASP A 43 3.78 9.04 -4.20
C ASP A 43 3.19 7.60 -4.12
N PRO A 44 2.87 6.96 -5.26
CA PRO A 44 2.28 5.62 -5.26
C PRO A 44 3.24 4.57 -4.68
N TRP A 45 4.55 4.79 -4.78
CA TRP A 45 5.53 3.86 -4.25
C TRP A 45 5.54 3.85 -2.72
N HIS A 46 5.30 5.00 -2.09
CA HIS A 46 5.10 5.10 -0.66
C HIS A 46 3.89 4.24 -0.21
N THR A 47 2.75 4.36 -0.91
CA THR A 47 1.54 3.56 -0.64
C THR A 47 1.82 2.06 -0.79
N ILE A 48 2.52 1.66 -1.86
CA ILE A 48 2.90 0.27 -2.11
C ILE A 48 3.82 -0.24 -0.98
N GLU A 49 4.85 0.52 -0.61
CA GLU A 49 5.80 0.12 0.43
C GLU A 49 5.11 0.00 1.80
N MET A 50 4.18 0.91 2.15
CA MET A 50 3.39 0.80 3.38
C MET A 50 2.48 -0.42 3.40
N ALA A 51 1.88 -0.79 2.28
CA ALA A 51 1.03 -1.98 2.16
C ALA A 51 1.84 -3.29 2.26
N THR A 52 3.12 -3.28 1.86
CA THR A 52 3.99 -4.46 1.93
C THR A 52 4.78 -4.55 3.24
N ALA A 53 5.49 -3.48 3.62
CA ALA A 53 6.39 -3.47 4.78
C ALA A 53 5.63 -3.27 6.09
N ARG A 54 4.44 -2.67 6.04
CA ARG A 54 3.59 -2.39 7.21
C ARG A 54 4.31 -1.62 8.33
N THR A 55 5.34 -0.84 7.98
CA THR A 55 6.07 0.06 8.89
C THR A 55 6.60 1.25 8.10
N ALA A 56 6.69 2.42 8.73
CA ALA A 56 7.22 3.66 8.12
C ALA A 56 8.61 4.03 8.67
N ASP A 57 9.12 3.25 9.62
CA ASP A 57 10.37 3.50 10.33
C ASP A 57 11.01 2.16 10.76
N GLY A 58 12.00 2.23 11.65
CA GLY A 58 12.72 1.05 12.14
C GLY A 58 11.91 0.12 13.07
N ARG A 59 10.63 0.42 13.36
CA ARG A 59 9.79 -0.44 14.20
C ARG A 59 9.37 -1.71 13.44
N PRO A 60 9.06 -2.82 14.16
CA PRO A 60 8.47 -3.99 13.54
C PRO A 60 7.19 -3.65 12.78
N ALA A 61 6.94 -4.42 11.72
CA ALA A 61 5.71 -4.38 10.94
C ALA A 61 4.48 -4.41 11.84
N TRP A 62 3.52 -3.53 11.55
CA TRP A 62 2.27 -3.39 12.30
C TRP A 62 1.17 -4.19 11.62
N HIS A 63 0.65 -5.22 12.31
CA HIS A 63 -0.17 -6.28 11.72
C HIS A 63 0.53 -6.93 10.51
N PRO A 64 1.67 -7.62 10.71
CA PRO A 64 2.41 -8.28 9.63
C PRO A 64 1.58 -9.33 8.88
N GLU A 65 0.58 -9.93 9.54
CA GLU A 65 -0.41 -10.82 8.94
C GLU A 65 -1.23 -10.15 7.82
N GLU A 66 -1.35 -8.83 7.84
CA GLU A 66 -2.07 -8.03 6.83
C GLU A 66 -1.15 -7.47 5.73
N ALA A 67 0.11 -7.88 5.69
CA ALA A 67 1.06 -7.48 4.66
C ALA A 67 0.70 -8.07 3.28
N LEU A 68 0.77 -7.23 2.25
CA LEU A 68 0.66 -7.67 0.86
C LEU A 68 2.02 -8.08 0.30
N THR A 69 2.01 -8.95 -0.71
CA THR A 69 3.18 -9.09 -1.60
C THR A 69 3.31 -7.85 -2.49
N ARG A 70 4.52 -7.53 -2.97
CA ARG A 70 4.74 -6.42 -3.92
C ARG A 70 3.83 -6.51 -5.16
N SER A 71 3.65 -7.72 -5.71
CA SER A 71 2.76 -7.94 -6.85
C SER A 71 1.29 -7.62 -6.54
N GLN A 72 0.80 -8.01 -5.35
CA GLN A 72 -0.56 -7.68 -4.91
C GLN A 72 -0.73 -6.17 -4.72
N ALA A 73 0.24 -5.49 -4.09
CA ALA A 73 0.18 -4.05 -3.88
C ALA A 73 0.23 -3.26 -5.20
N ILE A 74 1.10 -3.64 -6.15
CA ILE A 74 1.14 -3.06 -7.50
C ILE A 74 -0.20 -3.27 -8.21
N LYS A 75 -0.74 -4.49 -8.19
CA LYS A 75 -2.05 -4.79 -8.81
C LYS A 75 -3.17 -3.96 -8.20
N ALA A 76 -3.17 -3.76 -6.87
CA ALA A 76 -4.16 -2.96 -6.18
C ALA A 76 -3.97 -1.44 -6.39
N SER A 77 -2.79 -1.00 -6.80
CA SER A 77 -2.48 0.42 -7.10
C SER A 77 -2.61 0.75 -8.60
N SER A 78 -2.85 -0.25 -9.44
CA SER A 78 -3.00 -0.09 -10.89
C SER A 78 -4.48 -0.10 -11.30
N ARG A 79 -4.88 0.88 -12.11
CA ARG A 79 -6.25 1.00 -12.64
C ARG A 79 -6.57 -0.08 -13.69
N THR A 80 -5.57 -0.51 -14.45
CA THR A 80 -5.69 -1.42 -15.60
C THR A 80 -4.57 -2.48 -15.56
N THR A 81 -4.68 -3.50 -16.42
CA THR A 81 -3.64 -4.52 -16.62
C THR A 81 -2.84 -4.25 -17.88
N ILE A 82 -1.69 -4.92 -18.02
CA ILE A 82 -0.90 -4.90 -19.26
C ILE A 82 -1.46 -6.00 -20.17
N ASP A 83 -2.46 -5.64 -20.97
CA ASP A 83 -3.14 -6.54 -21.91
C ASP A 83 -3.59 -5.79 -23.17
N VAL A 84 -3.81 -6.53 -24.26
CA VAL A 84 -4.37 -5.99 -25.50
C VAL A 84 -5.75 -5.40 -25.23
N GLY A 85 -5.98 -4.17 -25.71
CA GLY A 85 -7.25 -3.46 -25.55
C GLY A 85 -7.34 -2.60 -24.29
N GLN A 86 -6.34 -2.62 -23.40
CA GLN A 86 -6.24 -1.68 -22.28
C GLN A 86 -5.61 -0.34 -22.73
N PRO A 87 -5.88 0.77 -22.01
CA PRO A 87 -5.16 2.03 -22.21
C PRO A 87 -3.64 1.85 -22.10
N ALA A 88 -2.90 2.49 -23.00
CA ALA A 88 -1.43 2.45 -23.04
C ALA A 88 -0.77 3.42 -22.03
N ASP A 89 -1.34 3.54 -20.83
CA ASP A 89 -0.81 4.35 -19.74
C ASP A 89 0.26 3.52 -19.01
N LEU A 90 1.49 3.54 -19.54
CA LEU A 90 2.58 2.67 -19.09
C LEU A 90 3.69 3.48 -18.41
N ILE A 91 4.27 2.90 -17.35
CA ILE A 91 5.47 3.43 -16.68
C ILE A 91 6.57 2.37 -16.78
N PHE A 92 7.76 2.77 -17.21
CA PHE A 92 8.95 1.94 -17.18
C PHE A 92 9.75 2.23 -15.92
N VAL A 93 10.16 1.18 -15.20
CA VAL A 93 10.97 1.28 -13.98
C VAL A 93 12.31 0.61 -14.24
N GLY A 94 13.40 1.34 -14.01
CA GLY A 94 14.77 0.87 -14.24
C GLY A 94 15.19 -0.28 -13.31
N PRO A 95 16.23 -1.05 -13.68
CA PRO A 95 16.72 -2.21 -12.93
C PRO A 95 17.32 -1.88 -11.56
N ASP A 96 17.71 -0.62 -11.36
CA ASP A 96 18.15 -0.03 -10.10
C ASP A 96 16.99 0.24 -9.13
N GLY A 97 15.73 0.09 -9.58
CA GLY A 97 14.56 0.08 -8.72
C GLY A 97 14.39 1.35 -7.89
N VAL A 98 15.09 2.43 -8.24
CA VAL A 98 15.00 3.71 -7.55
C VAL A 98 13.61 4.28 -7.83
N ILE A 99 12.71 3.94 -6.92
CA ILE A 99 11.55 4.73 -6.56
C ILE A 99 12.07 6.15 -6.36
N PRO A 100 11.75 7.11 -7.24
CA PRO A 100 12.21 8.46 -7.04
C PRO A 100 11.47 8.99 -5.80
N PHE A 101 12.19 9.09 -4.68
CA PHE A 101 11.81 9.98 -3.60
C PHE A 101 11.68 11.37 -4.22
N ILE A 102 10.46 11.85 -4.41
CA ILE A 102 10.22 13.26 -4.67
C ILE A 102 10.25 13.91 -3.29
N GLU A 103 11.41 14.41 -2.88
CA GLU A 103 11.48 15.47 -1.87
C GLU A 103 10.73 16.69 -2.46
N LEU A 104 9.64 17.09 -1.81
CA LEU A 104 9.05 18.43 -1.91
C LEU A 104 9.45 19.22 -0.67
#